data_AF-A0A937M2F1-F1
#
_entry.id   AF-A0A937M2F1-F1
#
_cell.length_a   1.000
_cell.length_b   1.000
_cell.length_c   1.000
_cell.angle_alpha   90.00
_cell.angle_beta   90.00
_cell.angle_gamma   90.00
#
_symmetry.space_group_name_H-M   'P 1'
#
loop_
_entity.id
_entity.type
_entity.pdbx_description
1 polymer ?
#
loop_
_entity_poly.entity_id
_entity_poly.type
_entity_poly.pdbx_seq_one_letter_code
_entity_poly.pdbx_strand_id
1 'polypeptide(L)'
;MKDYLKYDDVKIFKYENFYLSVIYTIGHILVAITCNRIITGASLDMAAADAFIEPIINGFWFYFLLVYLKKIFVHKIESSNSVFISVNQIGFLLAFLYTVGHILIAMTCNRLLTGAPLNLAVIDAFIEPIVNGFWFYLLFEFFNKYKKKKISSGFQTFSSISKSNKVSRLAPVNNKVHSDL
;
A
#
# COMPACT_ATOMS: atom_id res chain seq x y z
N MET A 1 -28.76 -2.64 -24.90
CA MET A 1 -27.47 -2.91 -24.24
C MET A 1 -26.59 -1.69 -24.49
N LYS A 2 -26.24 -0.93 -23.46
CA LYS A 2 -25.44 0.31 -23.60
C LYS A 2 -24.10 0.08 -22.91
N ASP A 3 -23.07 -0.15 -23.73
CA ASP A 3 -21.68 -0.37 -23.33
C ASP A 3 -20.96 0.97 -23.08
N TYR A 4 -21.19 1.59 -21.92
CA TYR A 4 -20.53 2.88 -21.57
C TYR A 4 -19.93 2.94 -20.16
N LEU A 5 -19.76 1.82 -19.45
CA LEU A 5 -19.25 1.82 -18.07
C LEU A 5 -18.20 0.72 -17.82
N LYS A 6 -17.12 0.70 -18.62
CA LYS A 6 -16.05 -0.28 -18.35
C LYS A 6 -14.62 0.19 -18.57
N TYR A 7 -14.38 1.49 -18.77
CA TYR A 7 -13.04 2.00 -19.11
C TYR A 7 -12.44 3.01 -18.12
N ASP A 8 -13.26 3.67 -17.29
CA ASP A 8 -12.76 4.70 -16.35
C ASP A 8 -12.54 4.18 -14.92
N ASP A 9 -13.23 3.11 -14.52
CA ASP A 9 -13.16 2.60 -13.14
C ASP A 9 -11.79 2.02 -12.79
N VAL A 10 -11.14 1.36 -13.75
CA VAL A 10 -9.79 0.80 -13.59
C VAL A 10 -8.70 1.87 -13.54
N LYS A 11 -8.88 2.98 -14.26
CA LYS A 11 -7.91 4.10 -14.26
C LYS A 11 -8.02 4.90 -12.97
N ILE A 12 -9.25 5.15 -12.50
CA ILE A 12 -9.50 5.86 -11.23
C ILE A 12 -8.98 5.03 -10.05
N PHE A 13 -9.22 3.71 -10.01
CA PHE A 13 -8.62 2.84 -8.98
C PHE A 13 -7.08 2.82 -9.03
N LYS A 14 -6.49 2.83 -10.24
CA LYS A 14 -5.03 2.80 -10.41
C LYS A 14 -4.36 4.12 -9.97
N TYR A 15 -4.97 5.27 -10.26
CA TYR A 15 -4.45 6.57 -9.82
C TYR A 15 -4.59 6.76 -8.31
N GLU A 16 -5.72 6.37 -7.72
CA GLU A 16 -5.93 6.41 -6.26
C GLU A 16 -4.86 5.59 -5.51
N ASN A 17 -4.48 4.43 -6.05
CA ASN A 17 -3.42 3.58 -5.49
C ASN A 17 -2.00 4.12 -5.73
N PHE A 18 -1.77 4.86 -6.81
CA PHE A 18 -0.47 5.49 -7.07
C PHE A 18 -0.18 6.63 -6.09
N TYR A 19 -1.14 7.53 -5.85
CA TYR A 19 -0.98 8.58 -4.84
C TYR A 19 -0.74 8.00 -3.45
N LEU A 20 -1.51 6.97 -3.08
CA LEU A 20 -1.33 6.26 -1.82
C LEU A 20 0.07 5.65 -1.71
N SER A 21 0.57 5.04 -2.79
CA SER A 21 1.91 4.47 -2.85
C SER A 21 3.00 5.52 -2.69
N VAL A 22 2.89 6.68 -3.37
CA VAL A 22 3.89 7.76 -3.26
C VAL A 22 3.93 8.31 -1.84
N ILE A 23 2.77 8.59 -1.24
CA ILE A 23 2.68 9.10 0.15
C ILE A 23 3.26 8.08 1.13
N TYR A 24 2.94 6.79 0.93
CA TYR A 24 3.48 5.72 1.76
C TYR A 24 5.00 5.60 1.61
N THR A 25 5.55 5.65 0.40
CA THR A 25 7.00 5.57 0.18
C THR A 25 7.75 6.73 0.83
N ILE A 26 7.24 7.97 0.70
CA ILE A 26 7.87 9.13 1.37
C ILE A 26 7.78 8.96 2.89
N GLY A 27 6.62 8.55 3.40
CA GLY A 27 6.42 8.30 4.83
C GLY A 27 7.34 7.21 5.38
N HIS A 28 7.51 6.10 4.66
CA HIS A 28 8.43 5.02 5.01
C HIS A 28 9.85 5.55 5.17
N ILE A 29 10.35 6.32 4.20
CA ILE A 29 11.72 6.88 4.26
C ILE A 29 11.86 7.80 5.47
N LEU A 30 10.87 8.66 5.75
CA LEU A 30 10.91 9.54 6.91
C LEU A 30 10.86 8.77 8.23
N VAL A 31 10.06 7.71 8.31
CA VAL A 31 9.98 6.82 9.47
C VAL A 31 11.32 6.13 9.70
N ALA A 32 11.91 5.52 8.67
CA ALA A 32 13.23 4.86 8.75
C ALA A 32 14.32 5.81 9.24
N ILE A 33 14.43 7.01 8.65
CA ILE A 33 15.39 8.04 9.08
C ILE A 33 15.17 8.43 10.55
N THR A 34 13.91 8.57 10.96
CA THR A 34 13.56 8.97 12.33
C THR A 34 13.85 7.86 13.34
N CYS A 35 13.47 6.62 13.03
CA CYS A 35 13.74 5.44 13.84
C CYS A 35 15.23 5.26 14.05
N ASN A 36 16.00 5.21 12.96
CA ASN A 36 17.44 5.03 13.04
C ASN A 36 18.09 6.17 13.85
N ARG A 37 17.74 7.43 13.58
CA ARG A 37 18.29 8.57 14.32
C ARG A 37 17.95 8.57 15.82
N ILE A 38 16.75 8.14 16.20
CA ILE A 38 16.33 8.07 17.61
C ILE A 38 16.98 6.87 18.32
N ILE A 39 17.09 5.72 17.65
CA ILE A 39 17.55 4.47 18.25
C ILE A 39 19.08 4.41 18.31
N THR A 40 19.75 4.76 17.21
CA THR A 40 21.20 4.64 17.10
C THR A 40 21.95 5.93 17.39
N GLY A 41 21.28 7.08 17.33
CA GLY A 41 21.92 8.39 17.45
C GLY A 41 22.72 8.81 16.21
N ALA A 42 22.53 8.13 15.07
CA ALA A 42 23.24 8.43 13.83
C ALA A 42 22.98 9.86 13.31
N SER A 43 23.93 10.37 12.54
CA SER A 43 23.73 11.62 11.80
C SER A 43 22.64 11.44 10.73
N LEU A 44 22.04 12.55 10.29
CA LEU A 44 20.97 12.53 9.30
C LEU A 44 21.45 11.90 7.98
N ASP A 45 22.67 12.20 7.55
CA ASP A 45 23.23 11.68 6.30
C ASP A 45 23.39 10.16 6.32
N MET A 46 23.84 9.60 7.45
CA MET A 46 24.01 8.15 7.62
C MET A 46 22.66 7.43 7.75
N ALA A 47 21.72 8.01 8.51
CA ALA A 47 20.36 7.47 8.63
C ALA A 47 19.60 7.54 7.30
N ALA A 48 19.82 8.59 6.50
CA ALA A 48 19.27 8.68 5.15
C ALA A 48 19.88 7.63 4.23
N ALA A 49 21.20 7.43 4.27
CA ALA A 49 21.85 6.38 3.49
C ALA A 49 21.28 4.99 3.81
N ASP A 50 21.11 4.68 5.08
CA ASP A 50 20.51 3.43 5.55
C ASP A 50 19.07 3.25 5.05
N ALA A 51 18.22 4.28 5.19
CA ALA A 51 16.83 4.28 4.73
C ALA A 51 16.66 4.05 3.21
N PHE A 52 17.71 4.24 2.40
CA PHE A 52 17.70 3.89 0.98
C PHE A 52 18.37 2.54 0.70
N ILE A 53 19.52 2.27 1.31
CA ILE A 53 20.35 1.10 1.01
C ILE A 53 19.68 -0.18 1.53
N GLU A 54 19.11 -0.15 2.74
CA GLU A 54 18.48 -1.32 3.35
C GLU A 54 17.33 -1.88 2.48
N PRO A 55 16.34 -1.07 2.03
CA PRO A 55 15.26 -1.56 1.17
C PRO A 55 15.75 -2.13 -0.17
N ILE A 56 16.83 -1.57 -0.74
CA ILE A 56 17.39 -2.04 -2.01
C ILE A 56 18.00 -3.42 -1.85
N ILE A 57 18.86 -3.61 -0.84
CA ILE A 57 19.51 -4.91 -0.59
C ILE A 57 18.47 -5.95 -0.19
N ASN A 58 17.53 -5.58 0.67
CA ASN A 58 16.44 -6.47 1.05
C ASN A 58 15.52 -6.83 -0.14
N GLY A 59 15.29 -5.91 -1.07
CA GLY A 59 14.59 -6.18 -2.33
C GLY A 59 15.32 -7.20 -3.22
N PHE A 60 16.65 -7.10 -3.31
CA PHE A 60 17.48 -8.10 -3.99
C PHE A 60 17.40 -9.48 -3.32
N TRP A 61 17.45 -9.52 -1.99
CA TRP A 61 17.29 -10.75 -1.23
C TRP A 61 15.92 -11.41 -1.45
N PHE A 62 14.84 -10.61 -1.42
CA PHE A 62 13.49 -11.08 -1.73
C PHE A 62 13.40 -11.67 -3.14
N TYR A 63 13.96 -10.99 -4.14
CA TYR A 63 13.98 -11.48 -5.51
C TYR A 63 14.73 -12.81 -5.64
N PHE A 64 15.90 -12.92 -4.99
CA PHE A 64 16.68 -14.14 -4.98
C PHE A 64 15.88 -15.32 -4.39
N LEU A 65 15.25 -15.11 -3.23
CA LEU A 65 14.44 -16.14 -2.58
C LEU A 65 13.25 -16.56 -3.46
N LEU A 66 12.51 -15.59 -4.00
CA LEU A 66 11.28 -15.85 -4.72
C LEU A 66 11.51 -16.45 -6.11
N VAL A 67 12.57 -16.04 -6.82
CA VAL A 67 12.81 -16.48 -8.21
C VAL A 67 13.69 -17.72 -8.25
N TYR A 68 14.80 -17.73 -7.52
CA TYR A 68 15.76 -18.83 -7.58
C TYR A 68 15.39 -19.94 -6.60
N LEU A 69 15.26 -19.61 -5.32
CA LEU A 69 15.04 -20.62 -4.29
C LEU A 69 13.70 -21.34 -4.47
N LYS A 70 12.63 -20.59 -4.75
CA LYS A 70 11.32 -21.18 -5.07
C LYS A 70 11.41 -22.15 -6.24
N LYS A 71 12.12 -21.81 -7.31
CA LYS A 71 12.29 -22.67 -8.49
C LYS A 71 13.02 -23.97 -8.13
N ILE A 72 14.08 -23.87 -7.32
CA ILE A 72 14.84 -25.04 -6.83
C ILE A 72 13.93 -25.95 -5.99
N PHE A 73 13.14 -25.39 -5.07
CA PHE A 73 12.23 -26.17 -4.24
C PHE A 73 11.15 -26.87 -5.08
N VAL A 74 10.50 -26.14 -5.99
CA VAL A 74 9.48 -26.71 -6.88
C VAL A 74 10.07 -27.85 -7.72
N HIS A 75 11.23 -27.64 -8.34
CA HIS A 75 11.90 -28.68 -9.12
C HIS A 75 12.32 -29.89 -8.28
N LYS A 76 12.81 -29.67 -7.05
CA LYS A 76 13.18 -30.74 -6.14
C LYS A 76 11.95 -31.56 -5.72
N ILE A 77 10.79 -30.93 -5.49
CA ILE A 77 9.54 -31.62 -5.14
C ILE A 77 9.03 -32.45 -6.31
N GLU A 78 8.98 -31.86 -7.52
CA GLU A 78 8.58 -32.55 -8.76
C GLU A 78 9.44 -33.80 -9.00
N SER A 79 10.76 -33.69 -8.78
CA SER A 79 11.71 -34.79 -8.96
C SER A 79 11.66 -35.86 -7.87
N SER A 80 11.19 -35.54 -6.66
CA SER A 80 11.20 -36.48 -5.52
C SER A 80 9.97 -37.38 -5.44
N ASN A 81 8.96 -37.19 -6.31
CA ASN A 81 7.67 -37.90 -6.29
C ASN A 81 7.02 -37.93 -4.88
N SER A 82 7.37 -36.96 -4.04
CA SER A 82 6.99 -36.90 -2.64
C SER A 82 5.73 -36.05 -2.53
N VAL A 83 4.59 -36.74 -2.43
CA VAL A 83 3.23 -36.17 -2.37
C VAL A 83 2.99 -35.26 -1.15
N PHE A 84 3.94 -35.13 -0.22
CA PHE A 84 3.67 -34.62 1.12
C PHE A 84 4.10 -33.18 1.43
N ILE A 85 4.86 -32.50 0.55
CA ILE A 85 5.17 -31.10 0.80
C ILE A 85 4.09 -30.23 0.16
N SER A 86 3.15 -29.78 0.99
CA SER A 86 2.12 -28.85 0.55
C SER A 86 2.77 -27.54 0.10
N VAL A 87 2.29 -26.97 -1.00
CA VAL A 87 2.69 -25.63 -1.50
C VAL A 87 2.66 -24.56 -0.41
N ASN A 88 1.78 -24.72 0.60
CA ASN A 88 1.71 -23.84 1.76
C ASN A 88 2.96 -23.93 2.66
N GLN A 89 3.56 -25.11 2.82
CA GLN A 89 4.77 -25.28 3.62
C GLN A 89 5.99 -24.61 2.95
N ILE A 90 6.06 -24.64 1.61
CA ILE A 90 7.09 -23.89 0.87
C ILE A 90 6.92 -22.39 1.09
N GLY A 91 5.69 -21.88 1.00
CA GLY A 91 5.40 -20.48 1.24
C GLY A 91 5.82 -20.04 2.64
N PHE A 92 5.49 -20.84 3.65
CA PHE A 92 5.88 -20.58 5.04
C PHE A 92 7.40 -20.60 5.24
N LEU A 93 8.10 -21.60 4.69
CA LEU A 93 9.56 -21.70 4.77
C LEU A 93 10.24 -20.51 4.08
N LEU A 94 9.74 -20.10 2.92
CA LEU A 94 10.28 -18.96 2.18
C LEU A 94 10.05 -17.65 2.92
N ALA A 95 8.89 -17.48 3.56
CA ALA A 95 8.58 -16.34 4.42
C ALA A 95 9.50 -16.30 5.64
N PHE A 96 9.71 -17.44 6.30
CA PHE A 96 10.64 -17.54 7.44
C PHE A 96 12.08 -17.18 7.04
N LEU A 97 12.59 -17.73 5.94
CA LEU A 97 13.92 -17.40 5.41
C LEU A 97 14.04 -15.93 5.03
N TYR A 98 12.99 -15.35 4.45
CA TYR A 98 12.95 -13.93 4.15
C TYR A 98 13.02 -13.08 5.41
N THR A 99 12.22 -13.37 6.43
CA THR A 99 12.22 -12.60 7.69
C THR A 99 13.57 -12.66 8.41
N VAL A 100 14.18 -13.85 8.50
CA VAL A 100 15.52 -13.97 9.12
C VAL A 100 16.56 -13.21 8.31
N GLY A 101 16.54 -13.36 6.97
CA GLY A 101 17.47 -12.66 6.09
C GLY A 101 17.30 -11.14 6.14
N HIS A 102 16.07 -10.63 6.17
CA HIS A 102 15.77 -9.20 6.35
C HIS A 102 16.42 -8.67 7.63
N ILE A 103 16.20 -9.33 8.77
CA ILE A 103 16.75 -8.88 10.06
C ILE A 103 18.28 -8.88 10.00
N LEU A 104 18.91 -9.91 9.42
CA LEU A 104 20.37 -9.95 9.26
C LEU A 104 20.90 -8.83 8.36
N ILE A 105 20.20 -8.54 7.26
CA ILE A 105 20.56 -7.45 6.33
C ILE A 105 20.43 -6.10 7.03
N ALA A 106 19.31 -5.83 7.68
CA ALA A 106 19.06 -4.58 8.41
C ALA A 106 20.12 -4.34 9.50
N MET A 107 20.39 -5.36 10.34
CA MET A 107 21.44 -5.26 11.36
C MET A 107 22.82 -5.00 10.77
N THR A 108 23.12 -5.59 9.61
CA THR A 108 24.40 -5.39 8.93
C THR A 108 24.50 -4.01 8.31
N CYS A 109 23.44 -3.53 7.63
CA CYS A 109 23.38 -2.20 7.02
C CYS A 109 23.54 -1.13 8.10
N ASN A 110 22.71 -1.21 9.14
CA ASN A 110 22.75 -0.24 10.22
C ASN A 110 24.13 -0.22 10.89
N ARG A 111 24.70 -1.37 11.26
CA ARG A 111 26.04 -1.41 11.87
C ARG A 111 27.15 -0.89 10.94
N LEU A 112 27.09 -1.16 9.64
CA LEU A 112 28.10 -0.70 8.69
C LEU A 112 27.98 0.79 8.37
N LEU A 113 26.77 1.32 8.30
CA LEU A 113 26.50 2.70 7.91
C LEU A 113 26.55 3.67 9.10
N THR A 114 26.01 3.27 10.25
CA THR A 114 25.93 4.14 11.43
C THR A 114 27.01 3.87 12.47
N GLY A 115 27.66 2.70 12.41
CA GLY A 115 28.63 2.27 13.43
C GLY A 115 27.99 1.86 14.75
N ALA A 116 26.65 1.75 14.82
CA ALA A 116 25.94 1.42 16.04
C ALA A 116 26.26 -0.01 16.55
N PRO A 117 26.25 -0.22 17.88
CA PRO A 117 26.38 -1.56 18.45
C PRO A 117 25.22 -2.46 18.01
N LEU A 118 25.50 -3.77 17.89
CA LEU A 118 24.51 -4.76 17.43
C LEU A 118 23.22 -4.75 18.25
N ASN A 119 23.27 -4.45 19.56
CA ASN A 119 22.07 -4.37 20.39
C ASN A 119 21.08 -3.31 19.87
N LEU A 120 21.57 -2.12 19.52
CA LEU A 120 20.72 -1.03 18.98
C LEU A 120 20.26 -1.34 17.55
N ALA A 121 21.13 -1.94 16.74
CA ALA A 121 20.78 -2.34 15.37
C ALA A 121 19.70 -3.43 15.34
N VAL A 122 19.71 -4.38 16.29
CA VAL A 122 18.63 -5.38 16.44
C VAL A 122 17.31 -4.69 16.76
N ILE A 123 17.34 -3.75 17.72
CA ILE A 123 16.15 -3.00 18.15
C ILE A 123 15.55 -2.24 16.97
N ASP A 124 16.39 -1.55 16.20
CA ASP A 124 15.99 -0.83 14.99
C ASP A 124 15.38 -1.75 13.93
N ALA A 125 16.02 -2.89 13.63
CA ALA A 125 15.54 -3.89 12.68
C ALA A 125 14.16 -4.49 13.01
N PHE A 126 13.71 -4.41 14.27
CA PHE A 126 12.34 -4.78 14.67
C PHE A 126 11.39 -3.58 14.71
N ILE A 127 11.82 -2.46 15.26
CA ILE A 127 10.96 -1.30 15.49
C ILE A 127 10.59 -0.61 14.18
N GLU A 128 11.53 -0.45 13.26
CA GLU A 128 11.28 0.22 11.97
C GLU A 128 10.13 -0.44 11.19
N PRO A 129 10.11 -1.77 10.95
CA PRO A 129 9.00 -2.43 10.27
C PRO A 129 7.65 -2.28 11.00
N ILE A 130 7.66 -2.27 12.34
CA ILE A 130 6.45 -2.13 13.16
C ILE A 130 5.87 -0.72 13.04
N VAL A 131 6.70 0.32 13.20
CA VAL A 131 6.26 1.71 13.11
C VAL A 131 5.81 2.03 11.69
N ASN A 132 6.52 1.54 10.68
CA ASN A 132 6.14 1.70 9.30
C ASN A 132 4.82 0.96 8.96
N GLY A 133 4.60 -0.23 9.53
CA GLY A 133 3.31 -0.93 9.43
C GLY A 133 2.15 -0.16 10.06
N PHE A 134 2.41 0.49 11.21
CA PHE A 134 1.43 1.38 11.84
C PHE A 134 1.13 2.62 10.99
N TRP A 135 2.14 3.24 10.38
CA TRP A 135 1.98 4.35 9.44
C TRP A 135 1.11 3.95 8.24
N PHE A 136 1.38 2.78 7.64
CA PHE A 136 0.57 2.23 6.55
C PHE A 136 -0.90 2.05 6.97
N TYR A 137 -1.15 1.50 8.16
CA TYR A 137 -2.50 1.29 8.68
C TYR A 137 -3.27 2.61 8.83
N LEU A 138 -2.65 3.63 9.40
CA LEU A 138 -3.27 4.95 9.55
C LEU A 138 -3.62 5.57 8.19
N LEU A 139 -2.69 5.50 7.24
CA LEU A 139 -2.87 6.02 5.89
C LEU A 139 -4.03 5.29 5.19
N PHE A 140 -4.10 3.96 5.32
CA PHE A 140 -5.16 3.13 4.77
C PHE A 140 -6.53 3.47 5.39
N GLU A 141 -6.62 3.63 6.71
CA GLU A 141 -7.86 3.99 7.40
C GLU A 141 -8.36 5.39 6.96
N PHE A 142 -7.45 6.37 6.87
CA PHE A 142 -7.78 7.71 6.42
C PHE A 142 -8.31 7.72 4.99
N PHE A 143 -7.65 6.99 4.08
CA PHE A 143 -8.05 6.89 2.69
C PHE A 143 -9.45 6.23 2.55
N ASN A 144 -9.72 5.19 3.33
CA ASN A 144 -11.03 4.53 3.35
C ASN A 144 -12.15 5.46 3.85
N LYS A 145 -11.88 6.26 4.89
CA LYS A 145 -12.84 7.28 5.38
C LYS A 145 -13.09 8.36 4.33
N TYR A 146 -12.05 8.81 3.63
CA TYR A 146 -12.17 9.79 2.56
C TYR A 146 -13.01 9.25 1.39
N LYS A 147 -12.75 8.01 0.96
CA LYS A 147 -13.52 7.34 -0.10
C LYS A 147 -15.00 7.20 0.25
N LYS A 148 -15.30 6.78 1.49
CA LYS A 148 -16.69 6.69 1.99
C LYS A 148 -17.40 8.05 1.97
N LYS A 149 -16.71 9.12 2.36
CA LYS A 149 -17.27 10.49 2.34
C LYS A 149 -17.55 10.96 0.91
N LYS A 150 -16.62 10.74 -0.04
CA LYS A 150 -16.76 11.10 -1.46
C LYS A 150 -17.93 10.37 -2.14
N ILE A 151 -18.08 9.07 -1.89
CA ILE A 151 -19.20 8.26 -2.40
C ILE A 151 -20.54 8.75 -1.81
N SER A 152 -20.58 9.02 -0.50
CA SER A 152 -21.79 9.52 0.17
C SER A 152 -22.22 10.91 -0.32
N SER A 153 -21.26 11.83 -0.52
CA SER A 153 -21.55 13.16 -1.09
C SER A 153 -22.02 13.09 -2.55
N GLY A 154 -21.42 12.21 -3.37
CA GLY A 154 -21.86 12.03 -4.76
C GLY A 154 -23.27 11.46 -4.87
N PHE A 155 -23.64 10.55 -3.96
CA PHE A 155 -24.99 10.00 -3.86
C PHE A 155 -26.04 11.03 -3.40
N GLN A 156 -25.69 11.93 -2.46
CA GLN A 156 -26.54 13.06 -2.09
C GLN A 156 -26.78 14.03 -3.24
N THR A 157 -25.76 14.35 -4.04
CA THR A 157 -25.93 15.22 -5.22
C THR A 157 -26.85 14.57 -6.27
N PHE A 158 -26.67 13.28 -6.57
CA PHE A 158 -27.52 12.58 -7.55
C PHE A 158 -28.99 12.47 -7.10
N SER A 159 -29.23 12.18 -5.82
CA SER A 159 -30.59 12.16 -5.25
C SER A 159 -31.25 13.53 -5.25
N SER A 160 -30.49 14.62 -5.04
CA SER A 160 -31.02 16.00 -5.13
C SER A 160 -31.38 16.42 -6.56
N ILE A 161 -30.61 16.00 -7.57
CA ILE A 161 -30.88 16.25 -8.99
C ILE A 161 -32.12 15.48 -9.46
N SER A 162 -32.27 14.22 -9.02
CA SER A 162 -33.48 13.42 -9.30
C SER A 162 -34.75 14.06 -8.71
N LYS A 163 -34.64 14.71 -7.54
CA LYS A 163 -35.75 15.42 -6.89
C LYS A 163 -36.05 16.76 -7.56
N SER A 164 -35.04 17.48 -8.05
CA SER A 164 -35.20 18.74 -8.79
C SER A 164 -35.81 18.55 -10.19
N ASN A 165 -35.46 17.48 -10.91
CA ASN A 165 -36.07 17.13 -12.21
C ASN A 165 -37.53 16.67 -12.10
N LYS A 166 -38.06 16.45 -10.89
CA LYS A 166 -39.49 16.17 -10.67
C LYS A 166 -40.35 17.43 -10.50
N VAL A 167 -39.76 18.62 -10.39
CA VAL A 167 -40.47 19.88 -10.14
C VAL A 167 -40.22 20.89 -11.27
N SER A 168 -40.77 20.62 -12.46
CA SER A 168 -40.94 21.62 -13.53
C SER A 168 -41.89 21.14 -14.64
N ARG A 169 -43.07 20.63 -14.26
CA ARG A 169 -44.19 20.39 -15.21
C ARG A 169 -45.50 21.07 -14.82
N LEU A 170 -45.45 22.07 -13.95
CA LEU A 170 -46.60 22.87 -13.53
C LEU A 170 -46.23 24.36 -13.55
N ALA A 171 -45.81 24.85 -14.73
CA ALA A 171 -45.96 26.27 -15.03
C ALA A 171 -47.33 26.42 -15.73
N PRO A 172 -48.31 27.13 -15.15
CA PRO A 172 -49.57 27.37 -15.83
C PRO A 172 -49.33 28.29 -17.03
N VAL A 173 -49.53 27.74 -18.24
CA VAL A 173 -49.59 28.52 -19.48
C VAL A 173 -50.88 29.33 -19.42
N ASN A 174 -50.75 30.62 -19.15
CA ASN A 174 -51.78 31.63 -19.36
C ASN A 174 -52.15 31.66 -20.85
N ASN A 175 -53.40 31.34 -21.18
CA ASN A 175 -54.00 31.78 -22.43
C ASN A 175 -55.42 32.30 -22.19
N LYS A 176 -55.56 33.63 -22.17
CA LYS A 176 -56.84 34.32 -22.37
C LYS A 176 -57.17 34.29 -23.86
N VAL A 177 -58.32 33.73 -24.25
CA VAL A 177 -59.00 34.14 -25.48
C VAL A 177 -60.52 34.13 -25.25
N HIS A 178 -61.10 35.31 -25.43
CA HIS A 178 -62.53 35.61 -25.60
C HIS A 178 -63.18 34.79 -26.73
N SER A 179 -64.46 34.44 -26.60
CA SER A 179 -65.52 35.04 -27.42
C SER A 179 -66.89 34.37 -27.16
N ASP A 180 -67.86 35.23 -26.88
CA ASP A 180 -69.29 34.98 -26.84
C ASP A 180 -69.87 34.57 -28.21
N LEU A 181 -71.03 33.89 -28.13
CA LEU A 181 -72.03 33.54 -29.16
C LEU A 181 -71.67 32.43 -30.17
#